data_AF-A0A382VQN7-F1
#
_entry.id   AF-A0A382VQN7-F1
#
_cell.length_a   1.000
_cell.length_b   1.000
_cell.length_c   1.000
_cell.angle_alpha   90.00
_cell.angle_beta   90.00
_cell.angle_gamma   90.00
#
_symmetry.space_group_name_H-M   'P 1'
#
loop_
_entity.id
_entity.type
_entity.pdbx_description
1 polymer ?
#
loop_
_entity_poly.entity_id
_entity_poly.type
_entity_poly.pdbx_seq_one_letter_code
_entity_poly.pdbx_strand_id
1 'polypeptide(L)'
;MGIPGSLPLLNKSAVEKATLIAMALDCSTPDKIAFFRKNYFYPDLPKNFQITQLNVYGNTSIGWEGKISVGAAKIRIRRIQLEEDPGRLIYEGATEKTKLTLVDYNRAGTPLVEIVTEPDFETPHQVREFLNILSDLLENLNVSDPGLEG
;
A
#
# COMPACT_ATOMS: atom_id res chain seq x y z
N MET A 1 -11.34 -0.78 -14.25
CA MET A 1 -12.32 -0.01 -15.07
C MET A 1 -13.59 0.42 -14.36
N GLY A 2 -14.09 -0.26 -13.31
CA GLY A 2 -15.24 0.25 -12.54
C GLY A 2 -16.57 0.32 -13.32
N ILE A 3 -16.76 -0.59 -14.27
CA ILE A 3 -17.95 -0.62 -15.14
C ILE A 3 -19.20 -0.95 -14.31
N PRO A 4 -20.38 -0.38 -14.63
CA PRO A 4 -21.63 -0.72 -13.96
C PRO A 4 -21.88 -2.23 -13.87
N GLY A 5 -22.23 -2.71 -12.67
CA GLY A 5 -22.48 -4.13 -12.40
C GLY A 5 -21.25 -4.98 -12.08
N SER A 6 -20.03 -4.44 -12.18
CA SER A 6 -18.81 -5.18 -11.79
C SER A 6 -18.69 -5.35 -10.28
N LEU A 7 -18.16 -6.50 -9.85
CA LEU A 7 -17.90 -6.84 -8.45
C LEU A 7 -16.42 -7.20 -8.25
N PRO A 8 -15.79 -6.79 -7.13
CA PRO A 8 -14.41 -7.14 -6.84
C PRO A 8 -14.30 -8.60 -6.39
N LEU A 9 -13.22 -9.27 -6.79
CA LEU A 9 -12.82 -10.58 -6.27
C LEU A 9 -11.43 -10.44 -5.64
N LEU A 10 -11.27 -10.91 -4.39
CA LEU A 10 -10.02 -10.80 -3.66
C LEU A 10 -8.95 -11.72 -4.28
N ASN A 11 -7.78 -11.17 -4.56
CA ASN A 11 -6.63 -11.96 -5.03
C ASN A 11 -5.98 -12.69 -3.86
N LYS A 12 -6.08 -14.03 -3.84
CA LYS A 12 -5.49 -14.88 -2.80
C LYS A 12 -3.99 -14.68 -2.65
N SER A 13 -3.25 -14.58 -3.75
CA SER A 13 -1.79 -14.41 -3.72
C SER A 13 -1.40 -13.07 -3.10
N ALA A 14 -2.18 -12.01 -3.32
CA ALA A 14 -1.93 -10.72 -2.67
C ALA A 14 -2.05 -10.82 -1.14
N VAL A 15 -3.06 -11.57 -0.65
CA VAL A 15 -3.22 -11.83 0.80
C VAL A 15 -2.06 -12.66 1.35
N GLU A 16 -1.68 -13.73 0.66
CA GLU A 16 -0.55 -14.58 1.06
C GLU A 16 0.76 -13.76 1.15
N LYS A 17 1.07 -12.96 0.13
CA LYS A 17 2.26 -12.09 0.12
C LYS A 17 2.22 -11.01 1.19
N ALA A 18 1.10 -10.33 1.38
CA ALA A 18 0.97 -9.32 2.43
C ALA A 18 1.12 -9.93 3.83
N THR A 19 0.63 -11.16 4.03
CA THR A 19 0.78 -11.89 5.29
C THR A 19 2.24 -12.26 5.54
N LEU A 20 2.98 -12.69 4.49
CA LEU A 20 4.43 -12.92 4.58
C LEU A 20 5.19 -11.67 5.01
N ILE A 21 4.84 -10.50 4.43
CA ILE A 21 5.41 -9.21 4.82
C ILE A 21 5.12 -8.95 6.30
N ALA A 22 3.88 -9.14 6.75
CA ALA A 22 3.51 -8.94 8.14
C ALA A 22 4.30 -9.82 9.11
N MET A 23 4.43 -11.11 8.80
CA MET A 23 5.22 -12.05 9.61
C MET A 23 6.70 -11.66 9.65
N ALA A 24 7.27 -11.25 8.51
CA ALA A 24 8.67 -10.85 8.42
C ALA A 24 8.96 -9.54 9.18
N LEU A 25 7.96 -8.67 9.31
CA LEU A 25 8.02 -7.44 10.08
C LEU A 25 7.61 -7.62 11.55
N ASP A 26 7.56 -8.86 12.04
CA ASP A 26 7.22 -9.23 13.41
C ASP A 26 5.83 -8.73 13.85
N CYS A 27 4.90 -8.60 12.89
CA CYS A 27 3.52 -8.20 13.17
C CYS A 27 2.66 -9.39 13.60
N SER A 28 1.67 -9.11 14.44
CA SER A 28 0.55 -10.03 14.67
C SER A 28 -0.43 -9.97 13.50
N THR A 29 -1.06 -11.11 13.17
CA THR A 29 -2.03 -11.24 12.07
C THR A 29 -3.39 -11.69 12.61
N PRO A 30 -4.53 -11.16 12.13
CA PRO A 30 -5.85 -11.57 12.61
C PRO A 30 -6.36 -12.84 11.94
N ASP A 31 -7.26 -13.55 12.61
CA ASP A 31 -8.03 -14.65 12.01
C ASP A 31 -8.99 -14.19 10.90
N LYS A 32 -9.40 -12.92 10.93
CA LYS A 32 -10.34 -12.31 9.98
C LYS A 32 -9.88 -10.93 9.57
N ILE A 33 -9.88 -10.69 8.26
CA ILE A 33 -9.65 -9.38 7.67
C ILE A 33 -10.94 -8.83 7.07
N ALA A 34 -11.02 -7.51 6.92
CA ALA A 34 -12.17 -6.83 6.32
C ALA A 34 -11.70 -5.68 5.44
N PHE A 35 -12.42 -5.49 4.34
CA PHE A 35 -12.18 -4.41 3.38
C PHE A 35 -13.27 -3.36 3.46
N PHE A 36 -12.88 -2.12 3.24
CA PHE A 36 -13.71 -0.93 3.31
C PHE A 36 -13.54 -0.08 2.07
N ARG A 37 -14.48 0.84 1.86
CA ARG A 37 -14.44 1.80 0.76
C ARG A 37 -13.98 3.16 1.28
N LYS A 38 -12.82 3.60 0.83
CA LYS A 38 -12.36 4.98 1.00
C LYS A 38 -12.89 5.79 -0.19
N ASN A 39 -13.99 6.52 0.03
CA ASN A 39 -14.71 7.22 -1.03
C ASN A 39 -14.07 8.59 -1.31
N TYR A 40 -13.68 8.83 -2.56
CA TYR A 40 -13.22 10.13 -3.05
C TYR A 40 -13.31 10.17 -4.59
N PHE A 41 -13.50 11.36 -5.14
CA PHE A 41 -13.65 11.55 -6.57
C PHE A 41 -12.33 12.06 -7.14
N TYR A 42 -11.71 11.27 -8.01
CA TYR A 42 -10.53 11.69 -8.74
C TYR A 42 -10.43 10.93 -10.07
N PRO A 43 -9.94 11.55 -11.17
CA PRO A 43 -10.01 10.95 -12.51
C PRO A 43 -9.27 9.63 -12.66
N ASP A 44 -8.24 9.34 -11.86
CA ASP A 44 -7.49 8.08 -11.90
C ASP A 44 -8.18 6.93 -11.17
N LEU A 45 -9.30 7.17 -10.47
CA LEU A 45 -10.00 6.20 -9.66
C LEU A 45 -11.39 5.91 -10.26
N PRO A 46 -11.52 4.89 -11.12
CA PRO A 46 -12.72 4.71 -11.94
C PRO A 46 -13.98 4.34 -11.15
N LYS A 47 -13.82 3.88 -9.90
CA LYS A 47 -14.95 3.48 -9.02
C LYS A 47 -15.43 4.60 -8.10
N ASN A 48 -14.72 5.73 -8.02
CA ASN A 48 -14.90 6.79 -7.02
C ASN A 48 -14.79 6.32 -5.56
N PHE A 49 -14.21 5.14 -5.36
CA PHE A 49 -13.74 4.65 -4.06
C PHE A 49 -12.58 3.70 -4.28
N GLN A 50 -11.65 3.72 -3.33
CA GLN A 50 -10.55 2.78 -3.24
C GLN A 50 -10.93 1.71 -2.23
N ILE A 51 -10.78 0.44 -2.62
CA ILE A 51 -10.88 -0.69 -1.70
C ILE A 51 -9.59 -0.71 -0.87
N THR A 52 -9.73 -0.55 0.43
CA THR A 52 -8.61 -0.52 1.40
C THR A 52 -9.04 -1.21 2.70
N GLN A 53 -8.20 -1.23 3.72
CA GLN A 53 -8.53 -1.76 5.04
C GLN A 53 -8.59 -0.63 6.08
N LEU A 54 -9.44 -0.79 7.10
CA LEU A 54 -9.59 0.18 8.19
C LEU A 54 -9.82 -0.58 9.50
N ASN A 55 -9.13 -0.21 10.58
CA ASN A 55 -9.28 -0.87 11.88
C ASN A 55 -10.42 -0.27 12.74
N VAL A 56 -11.51 0.21 12.13
CA VAL A 56 -12.60 0.88 12.85
C VAL A 56 -13.39 -0.09 13.74
N TYR A 57 -13.48 -1.36 13.35
CA TYR A 57 -14.25 -2.39 14.05
C TYR A 57 -13.35 -3.44 14.71
N GLY A 58 -12.14 -3.02 15.11
CA GLY A 58 -11.08 -3.91 15.57
C GLY A 58 -10.00 -4.09 14.51
N ASN A 59 -9.06 -4.99 14.78
CA ASN A 59 -7.92 -5.14 13.89
C ASN A 59 -8.26 -6.04 12.70
N THR A 60 -8.59 -5.42 11.57
CA THR A 60 -8.99 -6.10 10.33
C THR A 60 -7.96 -5.94 9.21
N SER A 61 -6.84 -5.29 9.51
CA SER A 61 -5.66 -5.15 8.65
C SER A 61 -4.86 -6.45 8.59
N ILE A 62 -3.95 -6.59 7.62
CA ILE A 62 -3.12 -7.80 7.48
C ILE A 62 -2.18 -7.98 8.68
N GLY A 63 -1.59 -6.91 9.19
CA GLY A 63 -0.67 -6.96 10.32
C GLY A 63 -0.76 -5.76 11.25
N TRP A 64 -0.37 -5.92 12.51
CA TRP A 64 -0.21 -4.85 13.51
C TRP A 64 0.90 -5.13 14.52
N GLU A 65 1.32 -4.09 15.27
CA GLU A 65 2.30 -4.15 16.38
C GLU A 65 3.65 -4.79 16.03
N GLY A 66 4.10 -4.63 14.78
CA GLY A 66 5.42 -5.10 14.35
C GLY A 66 6.56 -4.18 14.76
N LYS A 67 7.77 -4.56 14.37
CA LYS A 67 8.96 -3.72 14.59
C LYS A 67 10.12 -4.09 13.66
N ILE A 68 10.94 -3.11 13.34
CA ILE A 68 12.24 -3.27 12.68
C ILE A 68 13.32 -2.63 13.57
N SER A 69 14.45 -3.33 13.74
CA SER A 69 15.62 -2.78 14.42
C SER A 69 16.46 -1.96 13.43
N VAL A 70 16.81 -0.73 13.80
CA VAL A 70 17.60 0.21 12.98
C VAL A 70 18.73 0.74 13.86
N GLY A 71 19.94 0.24 13.68
CA GLY A 71 21.01 0.39 14.66
C GLY A 71 20.58 0.01 16.09
N ALA A 72 20.64 0.98 17.01
CA ALA A 72 20.18 0.82 18.40
C ALA A 72 18.69 1.14 18.62
N ALA A 73 18.01 1.72 17.62
CA ALA A 73 16.61 2.09 17.69
C ALA A 73 15.69 0.93 17.26
N LYS A 74 14.44 0.96 17.71
CA LYS A 74 13.37 0.07 17.26
C LYS A 74 12.27 0.93 16.66
N ILE A 75 12.02 0.75 15.37
CA ILE A 75 10.95 1.42 14.64
C ILE A 75 9.75 0.50 14.64
N ARG A 76 8.67 0.89 15.34
CA ARG A 76 7.46 0.06 15.41
C ARG A 76 6.64 0.21 14.15
N ILE A 77 6.04 -0.90 13.73
CA ILE A 77 5.07 -0.96 12.64
C ILE A 77 3.68 -0.94 13.27
N ARG A 78 2.95 0.14 13.02
CA ARG A 78 1.58 0.33 13.50
C ARG A 78 0.62 -0.64 12.84
N ARG A 79 0.69 -0.74 11.51
CA ARG A 79 -0.18 -1.62 10.71
C ARG A 79 0.37 -1.90 9.32
N ILE A 80 -0.11 -3.00 8.74
CA ILE A 80 0.11 -3.41 7.36
C ILE A 80 -1.25 -3.68 6.73
N GLN A 81 -1.55 -3.02 5.61
CA GLN A 81 -2.87 -3.05 4.99
C GLN A 81 -2.78 -3.41 3.51
N LEU A 82 -3.76 -4.15 3.01
CA LEU A 82 -3.96 -4.32 1.57
C LEU A 82 -4.89 -3.24 1.01
N GLU A 83 -4.50 -2.67 -0.11
CA GLU A 83 -5.34 -1.76 -0.89
C GLU A 83 -5.12 -1.94 -2.39
N GLU A 84 -5.87 -1.17 -3.18
CA GLU A 84 -5.70 -1.11 -4.63
C GLU A 84 -5.09 0.23 -5.07
N ASP A 85 -4.19 0.20 -6.05
CA ASP A 85 -3.62 1.42 -6.63
C ASP A 85 -4.63 2.15 -7.54
N PRO A 86 -4.70 3.49 -7.53
CA PRO A 86 -5.29 4.26 -8.63
C PRO A 86 -4.53 4.11 -9.95
N GLY A 87 -5.15 4.62 -11.03
CA GLY A 87 -4.49 4.80 -12.31
C GLY A 87 -3.40 5.89 -12.28
N ARG A 88 -2.81 6.15 -13.44
CA ARG A 88 -1.80 7.19 -13.64
C ARG A 88 -2.42 8.37 -14.37
N LEU A 89 -2.05 9.58 -13.93
CA LEU A 89 -2.36 10.82 -14.66
C LEU A 89 -1.12 11.30 -15.42
N ILE A 90 -1.32 11.67 -16.68
CA ILE A 90 -0.29 12.24 -17.55
C ILE A 90 -0.77 13.63 -17.95
N TYR A 91 0.02 14.64 -17.61
CA TYR A 91 -0.28 16.03 -17.94
C TYR A 91 0.47 16.41 -19.21
N GLU A 92 -0.27 16.80 -20.25
CA GLU A 92 0.29 17.26 -21.51
C GLU A 92 -0.12 18.70 -21.81
N GLY A 93 0.69 19.40 -22.61
CA GLY A 93 0.46 20.77 -23.02
C GLY A 93 1.41 21.79 -22.37
N ALA A 94 1.80 22.80 -23.14
CA ALA A 94 2.80 23.79 -22.72
C ALA A 94 2.21 25.02 -22.00
N THR A 95 0.89 25.21 -22.06
CA THR A 95 0.21 26.37 -21.48
C THR A 95 -1.06 25.94 -20.76
N GLU A 96 -1.52 26.72 -19.78
CA GLU A 96 -2.78 26.44 -19.06
C GLU A 96 -4.02 26.33 -19.98
N LYS A 97 -3.98 26.95 -21.18
CA LYS A 97 -5.06 26.83 -22.19
C LYS A 97 -5.00 25.54 -23.02
N THR A 98 -3.83 24.90 -23.10
CA THR A 98 -3.59 23.66 -23.85
C THR A 98 -3.34 22.46 -22.94
N LYS A 99 -3.43 22.67 -21.61
CA LYS A 99 -3.20 21.66 -20.60
C LYS A 99 -4.34 20.65 -20.62
N LEU A 100 -4.00 19.41 -20.94
CA LEU A 100 -4.90 18.26 -20.92
C LEU A 100 -4.36 17.24 -19.92
N THR A 101 -5.26 16.50 -19.30
CA THR A 101 -4.90 15.38 -18.42
C THR A 101 -5.37 14.10 -19.08
N LEU A 102 -4.42 13.26 -19.46
CA LEU A 102 -4.67 11.91 -19.93
C LEU A 102 -4.71 10.97 -18.72
N VAL A 103 -5.62 10.01 -18.75
CA VAL A 103 -5.78 9.02 -17.68
C VAL A 103 -5.42 7.65 -18.22
N ASP A 104 -4.46 7.00 -17.60
CA ASP A 104 -4.09 5.61 -17.88
C ASP A 104 -4.52 4.71 -16.71
N TYR A 105 -5.46 3.80 -16.98
CA TYR A 105 -5.98 2.85 -15.99
C TYR A 105 -5.25 1.50 -15.94
N ASN A 106 -4.14 1.31 -16.66
CA ASN A 106 -3.39 0.05 -16.63
C ASN A 106 -2.91 -0.34 -15.22
N ARG A 107 -2.58 0.66 -14.39
CA ARG A 107 -2.18 0.46 -12.98
C ARG A 107 -3.37 0.29 -12.03
N ALA A 108 -4.56 0.75 -12.42
CA ALA A 108 -5.71 0.81 -11.53
C ALA A 108 -6.18 -0.59 -11.10
N GLY A 109 -6.19 -0.85 -9.79
CA GLY A 109 -6.53 -2.17 -9.23
C GLY A 109 -5.31 -3.05 -8.91
N THR A 110 -4.09 -2.58 -9.19
CA THR A 110 -2.86 -3.29 -8.78
C THR A 110 -2.84 -3.43 -7.26
N PRO A 111 -2.54 -4.61 -6.70
CA PRO A 111 -2.44 -4.78 -5.25
C PRO A 111 -1.32 -3.93 -4.66
N LEU A 112 -1.63 -3.18 -3.61
CA LEU A 112 -0.67 -2.42 -2.81
C LEU A 112 -0.69 -2.89 -1.37
N VAL A 113 0.47 -2.77 -0.72
CA VAL A 113 0.62 -2.99 0.72
C VAL A 113 1.02 -1.66 1.37
N GLU A 114 0.10 -1.05 2.11
CA GLU A 114 0.39 0.14 2.94
C GLU A 114 1.05 -0.33 4.24
N ILE A 115 2.30 0.06 4.47
CA ILE A 115 3.04 -0.18 5.72
C ILE A 115 3.14 1.14 6.48
N VAL A 116 2.55 1.20 7.67
CA VAL A 116 2.54 2.41 8.51
C VAL A 116 3.40 2.17 9.73
N THR A 117 4.40 3.01 9.95
CA THR A 117 5.20 3.02 11.17
C THR A 117 4.55 3.86 12.26
N GLU A 118 4.95 3.66 13.51
CA GLU A 118 4.81 4.68 14.54
C GLU A 118 5.82 5.82 14.28
N PRO A 119 5.63 7.01 14.88
CA PRO A 119 6.53 8.15 14.73
C PRO A 119 7.80 7.98 15.59
N ASP A 120 8.52 6.88 15.39
CA ASP A 120 9.71 6.50 16.19
C ASP A 120 11.04 7.01 15.60
N PHE A 121 11.01 7.61 14.41
CA PHE A 121 12.21 8.16 13.76
C PHE A 121 12.64 9.48 14.40
N GLU A 122 13.90 9.57 14.82
CA GLU A 122 14.50 10.78 15.38
C GLU A 122 15.42 11.49 14.39
N THR A 123 15.96 10.76 13.40
CA THR A 123 16.90 11.30 12.42
C THR A 123 16.62 10.83 11.00
N PRO A 124 16.96 11.63 9.97
CA PRO A 124 16.88 11.21 8.57
C PRO A 124 17.73 9.96 8.25
N HIS A 125 18.82 9.74 9.00
CA HIS A 125 19.68 8.58 8.82
C HIS A 125 18.95 7.29 9.14
N GLN A 126 18.20 7.25 10.25
CA GLN A 126 17.35 6.10 10.62
C GLN A 126 16.30 5.81 9.56
N VAL A 127 15.69 6.84 8.95
CA VAL A 127 14.71 6.64 7.87
C VAL A 127 15.35 5.95 6.67
N ARG A 128 16.55 6.39 6.26
CA ARG A 128 17.27 5.78 5.14
C ARG A 128 17.65 4.33 5.43
N GLU A 129 18.18 4.06 6.62
CA GLU A 129 18.56 2.70 7.03
C GLU A 129 17.33 1.78 7.11
N PHE A 130 16.21 2.27 7.67
CA PHE A 130 14.94 1.56 7.68
C PHE A 130 14.45 1.21 6.26
N LEU A 131 14.48 2.17 5.33
CA LEU A 131 14.05 1.94 3.94
C LEU A 131 14.95 0.92 3.24
N ASN A 132 16.25 0.94 3.48
CA ASN A 132 17.17 -0.08 2.94
C ASN A 132 16.85 -1.47 3.50
N ILE A 133 16.71 -1.60 4.83
CA ILE A 133 16.34 -2.87 5.48
C ILE A 133 15.01 -3.40 4.93
N LEU A 134 14.02 -2.51 4.79
CA LEU A 134 12.71 -2.87 4.25
C LEU A 134 12.82 -3.31 2.79
N SER A 135 13.54 -2.58 1.94
CA SER A 135 13.76 -2.93 0.54
C SER A 135 14.41 -4.30 0.40
N ASP A 136 15.50 -4.54 1.13
CA ASP A 136 16.22 -5.82 1.13
C ASP A 136 15.32 -6.95 1.59
N LEU A 137 14.51 -6.73 2.63
CA LEU A 137 13.55 -7.72 3.13
C LEU A 137 12.49 -8.07 2.08
N LEU A 138 11.90 -7.07 1.43
CA LEU A 138 10.86 -7.28 0.41
C LEU A 138 11.40 -8.00 -0.83
N GLU A 139 12.61 -7.67 -1.26
CA GLU A 139 13.29 -8.34 -2.37
C GLU A 139 13.59 -9.81 -2.02
N ASN A 140 14.14 -10.07 -0.82
CA ASN A 140 14.44 -11.43 -0.36
C ASN A 140 13.17 -12.31 -0.20
N LEU A 141 12.03 -11.71 0.14
CA LEU A 141 10.74 -12.41 0.18
C LEU A 141 10.12 -12.62 -1.20
N ASN A 142 10.67 -12.01 -2.26
CA ASN A 142 10.14 -12.03 -3.62
C ASN A 142 8.65 -11.59 -3.70
N VAL A 143 8.30 -10.58 -2.90
CA VAL A 143 6.94 -10.04 -2.80
C VAL A 143 6.77 -8.71 -3.52
N SER A 144 7.86 -7.98 -3.74
CA SER A 144 7.90 -6.71 -4.45
C SER A 144 9.22 -6.58 -5.21
N ASP A 145 9.20 -5.84 -6.32
CA ASP A 145 10.40 -5.36 -7.02
C ASP A 145 10.55 -3.85 -6.75
N PRO A 146 11.41 -3.43 -5.81
CA PRO A 146 11.59 -2.03 -5.46
C PRO A 146 12.30 -1.20 -6.56
N GLY A 147 12.81 -1.85 -7.61
CA GLY A 147 13.45 -1.20 -8.76
C GLY A 147 12.48 -0.80 -9.88
N LEU A 148 11.23 -1.28 -9.86
CA LEU A 148 10.21 -0.86 -10.81
C LEU A 148 9.67 0.53 -10.41
N GLU A 149 9.71 1.48 -11.34
CA GLU A 149 9.01 2.75 -11.17
C GLU A 149 7.48 2.52 -11.15
N GLY A 150 6.81 3.09 -10.15
CA GLY A 150 5.35 3.06 -9.97
C GLY A 150 4.61 4.04 -10.85
#